data_AF-A0A3C1UH82-F1
#
_entry.id   AF-A0A3C1UH82-F1
#
_cell.length_a   1.000
_cell.length_b   1.000
_cell.length_c   1.000
_cell.angle_alpha   90.00
_cell.angle_beta   90.00
_cell.angle_gamma   90.00
#
_symmetry.space_group_name_H-M   'P 1'
#
loop_
_entity.id
_entity.type
_entity.pdbx_description
1 polymer ?
#
loop_
_entity_poly.entity_id
_entity_poly.type
_entity_poly.pdbx_seq_one_letter_code
_entity_poly.pdbx_strand_id
1 'polypeptide(L)'
;MTTKLIGYILIICAAIMLVIVLLMSNIIQTRPQLFSAKSLLSSVWQDYKNQYVEAASGRVINKQQSNVTTSEGISYTMLRAVWSDDKVAFDQTLSWAQKNLQRPDSLFSWEYGTKTNGTQGILTDQGGQNSATDGDVNIALALIFASKRWSDPTYMSTATPILNSIWSKEVVTVAGVPYVSADDIERLSKTRVVINPSYFEPYAYRIFASMDKTHNWMALVDSSYA
;
A
#
# COMPACT_ATOMS: atom_id res chain seq x y z
N MET A 1 68.38 -22.05 -4.27
CA MET A 1 67.31 -21.62 -3.34
C MET A 1 66.68 -22.89 -2.75
N THR A 2 66.63 -23.05 -1.42
CA THR A 2 66.13 -24.29 -0.81
C THR A 2 64.60 -24.34 -0.83
N THR A 3 64.01 -25.53 -0.93
CA THR A 3 62.54 -25.73 -0.88
C THR A 3 61.90 -25.13 0.37
N LYS A 4 62.63 -25.13 1.49
CA LYS A 4 62.22 -24.44 2.73
C LYS A 4 62.11 -22.93 2.56
N LEU A 5 63.04 -22.30 1.85
CA LEU A 5 63.02 -20.85 1.59
C LEU A 5 61.82 -20.44 0.71
N ILE A 6 61.47 -21.26 -0.28
CA ILE A 6 60.26 -21.05 -1.10
C ILE A 6 58.99 -21.18 -0.23
N GLY A 7 58.94 -22.16 0.66
CA GLY A 7 57.83 -22.33 1.61
C GLY A 7 57.63 -21.12 2.53
N TYR A 8 58.71 -20.58 3.09
CA TYR A 8 58.64 -19.37 3.93
C TYR A 8 58.14 -18.15 3.16
N ILE A 9 58.58 -17.97 1.91
CA ILE A 9 58.13 -16.86 1.06
C ILE A 9 56.63 -16.96 0.78
N LEU A 10 56.13 -18.15 0.45
CA LEU A 10 54.70 -18.36 0.19
C LEU A 10 53.82 -18.06 1.41
N ILE A 11 54.26 -18.46 2.61
CA ILE A 11 53.54 -18.16 3.86
C ILE A 11 53.50 -16.65 4.12
N ILE A 12 54.62 -15.96 3.92
CA ILE A 12 54.70 -14.50 4.09
C ILE A 12 53.79 -13.79 3.07
N CYS A 13 53.80 -14.21 1.80
CA CYS A 13 52.91 -13.66 0.77
C CYS A 13 51.42 -13.87 1.11
N ALA A 14 51.04 -15.04 1.62
CA ALA A 14 49.67 -15.32 2.05
C ALA A 14 49.25 -14.46 3.24
N ALA A 15 50.13 -14.29 4.24
CA ALA A 15 49.88 -13.42 5.38
C ALA A 15 49.73 -11.95 4.98
N ILE A 16 50.58 -11.47 4.07
CA ILE A 16 50.47 -10.11 3.52
C ILE A 16 49.16 -9.92 2.76
N MET A 17 48.76 -10.88 1.91
CA MET A 17 47.46 -10.83 1.23
C MET A 17 46.30 -10.78 2.20
N LEU A 18 46.31 -11.59 3.26
CA LEU A 18 45.26 -11.58 4.28
C LEU A 18 45.19 -10.22 5.00
N VAL A 19 46.34 -9.65 5.38
CA VAL A 19 46.41 -8.32 6.00
C VAL A 19 45.90 -7.24 5.04
N ILE A 20 46.25 -7.29 3.76
CA ILE A 20 45.73 -6.36 2.74
C ILE A 20 44.21 -6.49 2.62
N VAL A 21 43.67 -7.71 2.57
CA VAL A 21 42.21 -7.93 2.51
C VAL A 21 41.51 -7.36 3.74
N LEU A 22 42.05 -7.57 4.94
CA LEU A 22 41.50 -7.04 6.20
C LEU A 22 41.60 -5.50 6.30
N LEU A 23 42.68 -4.91 5.78
CA LEU A 23 42.82 -3.45 5.71
C LEU A 23 41.87 -2.85 4.68
N MET A 24 41.74 -3.47 3.51
CA MET A 24 40.82 -3.02 2.47
C MET A 24 39.36 -3.18 2.89
N SER A 25 38.99 -4.24 3.62
CA SER A 25 37.61 -4.42 4.12
C SER A 25 37.20 -3.33 5.11
N ASN A 26 38.11 -2.89 5.99
CA ASN A 26 37.88 -1.78 6.91
C ASN A 26 37.78 -0.43 6.18
N ILE A 27 38.55 -0.22 5.11
CA ILE A 27 38.48 1.00 4.28
C ILE A 27 37.19 1.05 3.45
N ILE A 28 36.66 -0.10 3.00
CA ILE A 28 35.39 -0.17 2.24
C ILE A 28 34.18 0.12 3.16
N GLN A 29 34.21 -0.28 4.43
CA GLN A 29 33.11 0.00 5.37
C GLN A 29 32.98 1.47 5.78
N THR A 30 34.01 2.29 5.60
CA THR A 30 34.00 3.71 6.04
C THR A 30 33.53 4.68 4.96
N ARG A 31 33.27 4.22 3.74
CA ARG A 31 32.64 5.04 2.71
C ARG A 31 31.12 4.90 2.82
N PRO A 32 30.37 5.99 3.06
CA PRO A 32 28.91 5.92 3.01
C PRO A 32 28.50 5.43 1.61
N GLN A 33 27.69 4.39 1.57
CA GLN A 33 27.09 3.91 0.32
C GLN A 33 26.16 5.00 -0.21
N LEU A 34 26.59 5.73 -1.23
CA LEU A 34 25.76 6.72 -1.90
C LEU A 34 24.81 5.99 -2.85
N PHE A 35 23.63 5.63 -2.34
CA PHE A 35 22.55 5.13 -3.18
C PHE A 35 21.94 6.28 -3.98
N SER A 36 21.67 6.05 -5.26
CA SER A 36 20.74 6.92 -5.98
C SER A 36 19.36 6.85 -5.32
N ALA A 37 18.57 7.93 -5.39
CA ALA A 37 17.19 7.93 -4.88
C ALA A 37 16.37 6.77 -5.49
N LYS A 38 16.59 6.45 -6.77
CA LYS A 38 15.93 5.34 -7.46
C LYS A 38 16.30 3.97 -6.87
N SER A 39 17.58 3.72 -6.62
CA SER A 39 18.02 2.46 -6.01
C SER A 39 17.53 2.31 -4.57
N LEU A 40 17.51 3.41 -3.81
CA LEU A 40 16.97 3.41 -2.45
C LEU A 40 15.47 3.08 -2.45
N LEU A 41 14.68 3.78 -3.28
CA LEU A 41 13.24 3.53 -3.39
C LEU A 41 12.95 2.09 -3.84
N SER A 42 13.70 1.58 -4.81
CA SER A 42 13.59 0.19 -5.25
C SER A 42 13.90 -0.79 -4.12
N SER A 43 14.98 -0.57 -3.35
CA SER A 43 15.35 -1.45 -2.24
C SER A 43 14.28 -1.45 -1.15
N VAL A 44 13.82 -0.27 -0.73
CA VAL A 44 12.80 -0.12 0.30
C VAL A 44 11.48 -0.76 -0.13
N TRP A 45 11.12 -0.67 -1.42
CA TRP A 45 9.95 -1.37 -1.95
C TRP A 45 10.09 -2.89 -1.92
N GLN A 46 11.25 -3.44 -2.31
CA GLN A 46 11.48 -4.88 -2.22
C GLN A 46 11.47 -5.37 -0.77
N ASP A 47 12.11 -4.64 0.15
CA ASP A 47 12.11 -4.97 1.57
C ASP A 47 10.70 -4.93 2.15
N TYR A 48 9.89 -3.93 1.79
CA TYR A 48 8.48 -3.87 2.17
C TYR A 48 7.72 -5.11 1.70
N LYS A 49 7.84 -5.49 0.42
CA LYS A 49 7.15 -6.68 -0.10
C LYS A 49 7.59 -7.95 0.63
N ASN A 50 8.89 -8.14 0.83
CA ASN A 50 9.43 -9.31 1.53
C ASN A 50 8.92 -9.41 2.98
N GLN A 51 8.67 -8.27 3.62
CA GLN A 51 8.20 -8.23 5.00
C GLN A 51 6.69 -8.29 5.14
N TYR A 52 5.93 -7.70 4.22
CA TYR A 52 4.51 -7.44 4.43
C TYR A 52 3.59 -7.98 3.34
N VAL A 53 4.11 -8.47 2.21
CA VAL A 53 3.29 -9.03 1.13
C VAL A 53 3.58 -10.51 0.97
N GLU A 54 2.56 -11.35 1.10
CA GLU A 54 2.68 -12.77 0.85
C GLU A 54 2.96 -13.04 -0.63
N ALA A 55 4.16 -13.54 -0.96
CA ALA A 55 4.59 -13.74 -2.34
C ALA A 55 3.66 -14.65 -3.17
N ALA A 56 2.99 -15.61 -2.53
CA ALA A 56 2.10 -16.56 -3.21
C ALA A 56 0.71 -15.99 -3.51
N SER A 57 0.22 -15.07 -2.68
CA SER A 57 -1.18 -14.64 -2.69
C SER A 57 -1.37 -13.17 -3.05
N GLY A 58 -0.36 -12.31 -2.82
CA GLY A 58 -0.48 -10.86 -2.89
C GLY A 58 -1.14 -10.22 -1.66
N ARG A 59 -1.48 -11.02 -0.64
CA ARG A 59 -2.07 -10.54 0.63
C ARG A 59 -1.08 -9.65 1.38
N VAL A 60 -1.58 -8.54 1.89
CA VAL A 60 -0.80 -7.62 2.74
C VAL A 60 -1.03 -7.96 4.20
N ILE A 61 0.02 -8.19 4.97
CA ILE A 61 -0.03 -8.64 6.36
C ILE A 61 0.46 -7.56 7.31
N ASN A 62 -0.38 -7.18 8.26
CA ASN A 62 0.04 -6.43 9.43
C ASN A 62 0.55 -7.38 10.53
N LYS A 63 1.87 -7.57 10.57
CA LYS A 63 2.54 -8.43 11.57
C LYS A 63 2.42 -7.91 13.02
N GLN A 64 2.09 -6.63 13.20
CA GLN A 64 1.93 -6.03 14.53
C GLN A 64 0.51 -6.22 15.08
N GLN A 65 -0.45 -6.62 14.24
CA GLN A 65 -1.84 -6.83 14.58
C GLN A 65 -2.27 -8.24 14.19
N SER A 66 -1.67 -9.26 14.80
CA SER A 66 -2.08 -10.66 14.63
C SER A 66 -2.17 -11.14 13.17
N ASN A 67 -1.36 -10.58 12.28
CA ASN A 67 -1.36 -10.88 10.84
C ASN A 67 -2.69 -10.58 10.13
N VAL A 68 -3.46 -9.58 10.57
CA VAL A 68 -4.63 -9.09 9.84
C VAL A 68 -4.23 -8.40 8.53
N THR A 69 -5.19 -8.29 7.63
CA THR A 69 -5.12 -7.49 6.41
C THR A 69 -6.22 -6.44 6.49
N THR A 70 -5.87 -5.18 6.26
CA THR A 70 -6.85 -4.10 6.17
C THR A 70 -7.00 -3.58 4.75
N SER A 71 -8.16 -3.01 4.41
CA SER A 71 -8.35 -2.27 3.14
C SER A 71 -7.34 -1.14 3.02
N GLU A 72 -7.03 -0.46 4.12
CA GLU A 72 -5.95 0.54 4.22
C GLU A 72 -4.59 -0.04 3.77
N GLY A 73 -4.15 -1.16 4.37
CA GLY A 73 -2.87 -1.79 4.03
C GLY A 73 -2.79 -2.25 2.57
N ILE A 74 -3.92 -2.73 2.02
CA ILE A 74 -4.07 -3.05 0.59
C ILE A 74 -3.88 -1.80 -0.26
N SER A 75 -4.60 -0.72 0.04
CA SER A 75 -4.56 0.54 -0.70
C SER A 75 -3.14 1.12 -0.76
N TYR A 76 -2.44 1.09 0.37
CA TYR A 76 -1.06 1.52 0.55
C TYR A 76 -0.06 0.69 -0.24
N THR A 77 -0.30 -0.61 -0.36
CA THR A 77 0.52 -1.50 -1.18
C THR A 77 0.29 -1.24 -2.66
N MET A 78 -0.97 -1.06 -3.08
CA MET A 78 -1.32 -0.75 -4.46
C MET A 78 -0.71 0.59 -4.92
N LEU A 79 -0.80 1.64 -4.09
CA LEU A 79 -0.17 2.94 -4.37
C LEU A 79 1.35 2.82 -4.52
N ARG A 80 2.02 2.12 -3.60
CA ARG A 80 3.46 1.87 -3.69
C ARG A 80 3.84 1.09 -4.95
N ALA A 81 3.07 0.08 -5.31
CA ALA A 81 3.29 -0.74 -6.49
C ALA A 81 3.19 0.09 -7.77
N VAL A 82 2.12 0.89 -7.92
CA VAL A 82 1.98 1.76 -9.11
C VAL A 82 3.03 2.86 -9.15
N TRP A 83 3.46 3.43 -8.02
CA TRP A 83 4.56 4.41 -8.00
C TRP A 83 5.92 3.78 -8.34
N SER A 84 6.12 2.52 -7.99
CA SER A 84 7.35 1.76 -8.24
C SER A 84 7.40 1.07 -9.61
N ASP A 85 6.36 1.25 -10.44
CA ASP A 85 6.20 0.55 -11.73
C ASP A 85 6.08 -0.99 -11.63
N ASP A 86 5.62 -1.50 -10.49
CA ASP A 86 5.53 -2.93 -10.21
C ASP A 86 4.14 -3.46 -10.51
N LYS A 87 3.84 -3.63 -11.79
CA LYS A 87 2.52 -4.11 -12.26
C LYS A 87 2.16 -5.48 -11.69
N VAL A 88 3.14 -6.37 -11.53
CA VAL A 88 2.93 -7.73 -11.01
C VAL A 88 2.44 -7.68 -9.57
N ALA A 89 3.14 -6.92 -8.71
CA ALA A 89 2.70 -6.77 -7.32
C ALA A 89 1.33 -6.09 -7.22
N PHE A 90 1.08 -5.05 -8.05
CA PHE A 90 -0.20 -4.38 -8.10
C PHE A 90 -1.35 -5.35 -8.45
N ASP A 91 -1.20 -6.12 -9.52
CA ASP A 91 -2.24 -7.04 -10.00
C ASP A 91 -2.50 -8.17 -9.01
N GLN A 92 -1.45 -8.70 -8.36
CA GLN A 92 -1.57 -9.72 -7.32
C GLN A 92 -2.33 -9.18 -6.09
N THR A 93 -1.94 -8.00 -5.58
CA THR A 93 -2.61 -7.39 -4.43
C THR A 93 -4.06 -7.01 -4.75
N LEU A 94 -4.32 -6.42 -5.93
CA LEU A 94 -5.67 -6.11 -6.38
C LEU A 94 -6.53 -7.38 -6.47
N SER A 95 -6.03 -8.43 -7.13
CA SER A 95 -6.77 -9.68 -7.27
C SER A 95 -7.10 -10.31 -5.91
N TRP A 96 -6.15 -10.27 -4.97
CA TRP A 96 -6.40 -10.73 -3.60
C TRP A 96 -7.49 -9.91 -2.91
N ALA A 97 -7.42 -8.58 -3.01
CA ALA A 97 -8.39 -7.68 -2.41
C ALA A 97 -9.81 -7.89 -2.97
N GLN A 98 -9.93 -7.99 -4.30
CA GLN A 98 -11.23 -8.23 -4.95
C GLN A 98 -11.84 -9.57 -4.54
N LYS A 99 -11.01 -10.60 -4.39
CA LYS A 99 -11.46 -11.93 -3.99
C LYS A 99 -11.91 -12.01 -2.53
N ASN A 100 -11.22 -11.31 -1.63
CA ASN A 100 -11.37 -11.54 -0.19
C ASN A 100 -12.06 -10.39 0.56
N LEU A 101 -12.00 -9.16 0.06
CA LEU A 101 -12.49 -7.96 0.73
C LEU A 101 -13.63 -7.28 -0.03
N GLN A 102 -13.59 -7.27 -1.37
CA GLN A 102 -14.55 -6.50 -2.16
C GLN A 102 -15.97 -7.03 -1.98
N ARG A 103 -16.86 -6.10 -1.66
CA ARG A 103 -18.28 -6.33 -1.39
C ARG A 103 -19.10 -6.22 -2.69
N PRO A 104 -20.36 -6.70 -2.69
CA PRO A 104 -21.26 -6.54 -3.85
C PRO A 104 -21.51 -5.08 -4.26
N ASP A 105 -21.35 -4.13 -3.34
CA ASP A 105 -21.44 -2.70 -3.58
C ASP A 105 -20.09 -2.06 -3.93
N SER A 106 -19.11 -2.84 -4.40
CA SER A 106 -17.79 -2.40 -4.88
C SER A 106 -16.83 -1.82 -3.84
N LEU A 107 -17.30 -1.44 -2.64
CA LEU A 107 -16.44 -1.08 -1.50
C LEU A 107 -15.71 -2.30 -0.92
N PHE A 108 -14.73 -2.07 -0.06
CA PHE A 108 -13.93 -3.14 0.52
C PHE A 108 -14.22 -3.29 2.01
N SER A 109 -14.46 -4.53 2.44
CA SER A 109 -14.49 -4.88 3.86
C SER A 109 -13.14 -4.50 4.48
N TRP A 110 -13.16 -3.74 5.56
CA TRP A 110 -11.94 -3.10 6.05
C TRP A 110 -10.98 -4.05 6.77
N GLU A 111 -11.42 -5.22 7.26
CA GLU A 111 -10.55 -6.12 8.02
C GLU A 111 -10.78 -7.63 7.76
N TYR A 112 -9.68 -8.32 7.49
CA TYR A 112 -9.61 -9.76 7.24
C TYR A 112 -8.52 -10.41 8.09
N GLY A 113 -8.80 -11.57 8.68
CA GLY A 113 -7.82 -12.28 9.50
C GLY A 113 -8.29 -13.67 9.92
N THR A 114 -7.65 -14.19 10.97
CA THR A 114 -8.02 -15.46 11.59
C THR A 114 -9.23 -15.25 12.50
N LYS A 115 -10.35 -15.90 12.17
CA LYS A 115 -11.58 -15.92 12.99
C LYS A 115 -11.37 -16.74 14.27
N THR A 116 -12.30 -16.58 15.20
CA THR A 116 -12.34 -17.35 16.47
C THR A 116 -12.36 -18.86 16.28
N ASN A 117 -12.93 -19.36 15.17
CA ASN A 117 -12.94 -20.78 14.79
C ASN A 117 -11.68 -21.25 14.04
N GLY A 118 -10.63 -20.41 13.94
CA GLY A 118 -9.37 -20.71 13.28
C GLY A 118 -9.37 -20.56 11.75
N THR A 119 -10.52 -20.27 11.13
CA THR A 119 -10.60 -20.06 9.67
C THR A 119 -10.18 -18.65 9.27
N GLN A 120 -9.70 -18.46 8.04
CA GLN A 120 -9.43 -17.12 7.50
C GLN A 120 -10.72 -16.50 6.95
N GLY A 121 -10.91 -15.19 7.16
CA GLY A 121 -12.01 -14.44 6.56
C GLY A 121 -12.18 -13.04 7.14
N ILE A 122 -13.23 -12.35 6.71
CA ILE A 122 -13.65 -11.06 7.27
C ILE A 122 -13.94 -11.19 8.76
N LEU A 123 -13.36 -10.31 9.58
CA LEU A 123 -13.50 -10.32 11.04
C LEU A 123 -14.79 -9.63 11.49
N THR A 124 -15.92 -10.28 11.27
CA THR A 124 -17.25 -9.69 11.51
C THR A 124 -17.52 -9.32 12.97
N ASP A 125 -16.94 -10.05 13.91
CA ASP A 125 -17.11 -9.79 15.35
C ASP A 125 -16.48 -8.45 15.78
N GLN A 126 -15.59 -7.88 14.95
CA GLN A 126 -14.92 -6.60 15.16
C GLN A 126 -15.43 -5.51 14.21
N GLY A 127 -16.48 -5.80 13.43
CA GLY A 127 -17.00 -4.87 12.42
C GLY A 127 -16.22 -4.88 11.10
N GLY A 128 -15.33 -5.86 10.88
CA GLY A 128 -14.47 -5.95 9.69
C GLY A 128 -15.19 -5.94 8.34
N GLN A 129 -16.50 -6.21 8.32
CA GLN A 129 -17.35 -6.16 7.11
C GLN A 129 -17.70 -4.75 6.64
N ASN A 130 -17.59 -3.75 7.51
CA ASN A 130 -17.86 -2.36 7.16
C ASN A 130 -16.76 -1.84 6.21
N SER A 131 -16.98 -0.70 5.58
CA SER A 131 -15.91 -0.04 4.82
C SER A 131 -14.95 0.72 5.74
N ALA A 132 -13.86 1.21 5.16
CA ALA A 132 -13.04 2.27 5.73
C ALA A 132 -12.70 3.23 4.59
N THR A 133 -13.17 4.47 4.71
CA THR A 133 -13.26 5.39 3.57
C THR A 133 -11.89 5.80 3.02
N ASP A 134 -10.86 5.90 3.86
CA ASP A 134 -9.48 6.10 3.42
C ASP A 134 -8.97 4.96 2.52
N GLY A 135 -9.24 3.71 2.91
CA GLY A 135 -8.85 2.53 2.14
C GLY A 135 -9.53 2.53 0.78
N ASP A 136 -10.83 2.80 0.74
CA ASP A 136 -11.61 2.81 -0.50
C ASP A 136 -11.18 3.95 -1.44
N VAL A 137 -10.96 5.16 -0.92
CA VAL A 137 -10.44 6.30 -1.69
C VAL A 137 -9.05 5.98 -2.25
N ASN A 138 -8.13 5.45 -1.45
CA ASN A 138 -6.78 5.12 -1.93
C ASN A 138 -6.76 3.97 -2.93
N ILE A 139 -7.64 2.97 -2.80
CA ILE A 139 -7.78 1.90 -3.81
C ILE A 139 -8.24 2.49 -5.14
N ALA A 140 -9.27 3.34 -5.12
CA ALA A 140 -9.77 4.02 -6.32
C ALA A 140 -8.68 4.88 -6.97
N LEU A 141 -7.91 5.63 -6.18
CA LEU A 141 -6.79 6.43 -6.65
C LEU A 141 -5.69 5.56 -7.29
N ALA A 142 -5.31 4.47 -6.63
CA ALA A 142 -4.29 3.56 -7.13
C ALA A 142 -4.68 2.95 -8.50
N LEU A 143 -5.94 2.58 -8.68
CA LEU A 143 -6.49 2.11 -9.95
C LEU A 143 -6.46 3.19 -11.04
N ILE A 144 -6.81 4.44 -10.71
CA ILE A 144 -6.71 5.57 -11.66
C ILE A 144 -5.25 5.77 -12.08
N PHE A 145 -4.31 5.75 -11.14
CA PHE A 145 -2.89 5.83 -11.47
C PHE A 145 -2.41 4.66 -12.32
N ALA A 146 -2.85 3.43 -12.02
CA ALA A 146 -2.50 2.25 -12.81
C ALA A 146 -3.00 2.36 -14.25
N SER A 147 -4.22 2.88 -14.45
CA SER A 147 -4.79 3.09 -15.78
C SER A 147 -3.92 4.02 -16.64
N LYS A 148 -3.35 5.06 -16.04
CA LYS A 148 -2.50 6.03 -16.74
C LYS A 148 -1.08 5.50 -16.92
N ARG A 149 -0.51 4.88 -15.89
CA ARG A 149 0.87 4.40 -15.91
C ARG A 149 1.09 3.30 -16.92
N TRP A 150 0.17 2.34 -16.98
CA TRP A 150 0.30 1.18 -17.87
C TRP A 150 -0.59 1.26 -19.11
N SER A 151 -1.25 2.41 -19.34
CA SER A 151 -2.13 2.64 -20.49
C SER A 151 -3.21 1.55 -20.65
N ASP A 152 -3.68 1.01 -19.53
CA ASP A 152 -4.66 -0.07 -19.49
C ASP A 152 -5.99 0.46 -18.94
N PRO A 153 -7.04 0.61 -19.78
CA PRO A 153 -8.31 1.19 -19.37
C PRO A 153 -9.08 0.28 -18.40
N THR A 154 -8.73 -1.01 -18.27
CA THR A 154 -9.45 -1.93 -17.37
C THR A 154 -9.36 -1.50 -15.92
N TYR A 155 -8.24 -0.90 -15.48
CA TYR A 155 -8.14 -0.36 -14.12
C TYR A 155 -9.12 0.80 -13.87
N MET A 156 -9.35 1.66 -14.87
CA MET A 156 -10.34 2.72 -14.76
C MET A 156 -11.77 2.17 -14.73
N SER A 157 -12.05 1.14 -15.53
CA SER A 157 -13.32 0.41 -15.47
C SER A 157 -13.56 -0.20 -14.09
N THR A 158 -12.52 -0.67 -13.41
CA THR A 158 -12.59 -1.16 -12.03
C THR A 158 -12.76 -0.02 -11.01
N ALA A 159 -12.10 1.14 -11.21
CA ALA A 159 -12.20 2.30 -10.32
C ALA A 159 -13.59 2.95 -10.33
N THR A 160 -14.23 3.00 -11.49
CA THR A 160 -15.50 3.71 -11.70
C THR A 160 -16.62 3.31 -10.72
N PRO A 161 -16.98 2.02 -10.55
CA PRO A 161 -17.99 1.62 -9.59
C PRO A 161 -17.57 1.87 -8.13
N ILE A 162 -16.27 1.89 -7.82
CA ILE A 162 -15.75 2.24 -6.48
C ILE A 162 -15.99 3.73 -6.20
N LEU A 163 -15.66 4.63 -7.14
CA LEU A 163 -15.93 6.07 -7.02
C LEU A 163 -17.41 6.37 -6.76
N ASN A 164 -18.31 5.73 -7.51
CA ASN A 164 -19.74 5.84 -7.32
C ASN A 164 -20.18 5.35 -5.94
N SER A 165 -19.56 4.29 -5.44
CA SER A 165 -19.88 3.70 -4.15
C SER A 165 -19.35 4.55 -2.99
N ILE A 166 -18.15 5.10 -3.08
CA ILE A 166 -17.61 6.07 -2.12
C ILE A 166 -18.59 7.25 -1.99
N TRP A 167 -18.99 7.86 -3.12
CA TRP A 167 -19.93 8.97 -3.06
C TRP A 167 -21.30 8.57 -2.46
N SER A 168 -21.86 7.46 -2.93
CA SER A 168 -23.19 7.02 -2.53
C SER A 168 -23.26 6.35 -1.15
N LYS A 169 -22.14 5.94 -0.56
CA LYS A 169 -22.11 5.22 0.73
C LYS A 169 -21.20 5.81 1.80
N GLU A 170 -20.27 6.69 1.45
CA GLU A 170 -19.29 7.24 2.40
C GLU A 170 -19.24 8.78 2.40
N VAL A 171 -20.04 9.43 1.55
CA VAL A 171 -20.20 10.89 1.57
C VAL A 171 -21.54 11.27 2.18
N VAL A 172 -21.51 12.05 3.26
CA VAL A 172 -22.70 12.67 3.85
C VAL A 172 -22.81 14.13 3.42
N THR A 173 -24.02 14.67 3.35
CA THR A 173 -24.25 16.11 3.13
C THR A 173 -24.78 16.75 4.42
N VAL A 174 -24.06 17.73 4.94
CA VAL A 174 -24.44 18.50 6.12
C VAL A 174 -24.64 19.95 5.71
N ALA A 175 -25.85 20.48 5.90
CA ALA A 175 -26.22 21.83 5.48
C ALA A 175 -25.86 22.19 4.02
N GLY A 176 -25.96 21.21 3.10
CA GLY A 176 -25.63 21.37 1.68
C GLY A 176 -24.16 21.18 1.32
N VAL A 177 -23.27 20.93 2.30
CA VAL A 177 -21.84 20.69 2.09
C VAL A 177 -21.54 19.19 2.22
N PRO A 178 -20.84 18.56 1.26
CA PRO A 178 -20.45 17.16 1.37
C PRO A 178 -19.24 17.00 2.29
N TYR A 179 -19.23 15.91 3.07
CA TYR A 179 -18.11 15.47 3.91
C TYR A 179 -17.96 13.96 3.76
N VAL A 180 -16.73 13.45 3.84
CA VAL A 180 -16.52 12.00 3.98
C VAL A 180 -16.80 11.59 5.43
N SER A 181 -17.53 10.49 5.61
CA SER A 181 -17.63 9.78 6.90
C SER A 181 -16.41 8.90 7.12
N ALA A 182 -16.27 8.31 8.31
CA ALA A 182 -15.22 7.33 8.57
C ALA A 182 -15.47 6.00 7.83
N ASP A 183 -16.73 5.60 7.69
CA ASP A 183 -17.16 4.37 7.03
C ASP A 183 -18.62 4.48 6.53
N ASP A 184 -19.12 3.41 5.91
CA ASP A 184 -20.47 3.31 5.38
C ASP A 184 -21.58 3.29 6.44
N ILE A 185 -21.28 2.87 7.68
CA ILE A 185 -22.24 2.83 8.79
C ILE A 185 -22.41 4.22 9.41
N GLU A 186 -21.33 4.93 9.65
CA GLU A 186 -21.33 6.28 10.21
C GLU A 186 -22.01 7.29 9.27
N ARG A 187 -21.95 7.05 7.95
CA ARG A 187 -22.73 7.79 6.94
C ARG A 187 -24.25 7.67 7.15
N LEU A 188 -24.74 6.55 7.69
CA LEU A 188 -26.17 6.28 7.87
C LEU A 188 -26.72 6.79 9.21
N SER A 189 -25.84 7.24 10.11
CA SER A 189 -26.25 7.75 11.41
C SER A 189 -27.12 9.02 11.28
N LYS A 190 -28.28 9.01 11.95
CA LYS A 190 -29.27 10.11 11.89
C LYS A 190 -29.03 11.22 12.91
N THR A 191 -28.15 10.99 13.89
CA THR A 191 -27.96 11.90 15.05
C THR A 191 -26.62 12.62 15.02
N ARG A 192 -25.58 11.97 14.53
CA ARG A 192 -24.22 12.52 14.37
C ARG A 192 -23.51 11.76 13.26
N VAL A 193 -22.58 12.40 12.56
CA VAL A 193 -21.68 11.69 11.64
C VAL A 193 -20.30 11.68 12.26
N VAL A 194 -19.70 10.50 12.36
CA VAL A 194 -18.29 10.38 12.73
C VAL A 194 -17.44 10.57 11.47
N ILE A 195 -16.52 11.52 11.56
CA ILE A 195 -15.51 11.80 10.56
C ILE A 195 -14.14 11.50 11.17
N ASN A 196 -13.21 11.06 10.35
CA ASN A 196 -11.81 10.96 10.73
C ASN A 196 -10.98 11.93 9.88
N PRO A 197 -10.40 13.00 10.45
CA PRO A 197 -9.59 13.94 9.67
C PRO A 197 -8.41 13.31 8.93
N SER A 198 -7.87 12.18 9.42
CA SER A 198 -6.80 11.47 8.69
C SER A 198 -7.29 10.79 7.41
N TYR A 199 -8.61 10.64 7.23
CA TYR A 199 -9.23 10.08 6.01
C TYR A 199 -9.51 11.16 4.97
N PHE A 200 -9.19 12.42 5.26
CA PHE A 200 -9.38 13.49 4.29
C PHE A 200 -8.24 13.46 3.27
N GLU A 201 -8.58 13.07 2.05
CA GLU A 201 -7.63 12.92 0.96
C GLU A 201 -7.92 13.91 -0.18
N PRO A 202 -7.82 15.23 0.07
CA PRO A 202 -8.19 16.24 -0.91
C PRO A 202 -7.32 16.17 -2.18
N TYR A 203 -6.14 15.56 -2.12
CA TYR A 203 -5.32 15.26 -3.30
C TYR A 203 -6.00 14.24 -4.23
N ALA A 204 -6.62 13.20 -3.68
CA ALA A 204 -7.35 12.18 -4.42
C ALA A 204 -8.62 12.76 -5.04
N TYR A 205 -9.38 13.57 -4.28
CA TYR A 205 -10.64 14.16 -4.76
C TYR A 205 -10.43 15.08 -5.98
N ARG A 206 -9.31 15.82 -6.05
CA ARG A 206 -8.95 16.61 -7.24
C ARG A 206 -8.77 15.73 -8.47
N ILE A 207 -8.18 14.56 -8.30
CA ILE A 207 -8.00 13.58 -9.39
C ILE A 207 -9.35 12.97 -9.75
N PHE A 208 -10.18 12.62 -8.78
CA PHE A 208 -11.52 12.06 -9.01
C PHE A 208 -12.40 13.04 -9.78
N ALA A 209 -12.36 14.33 -9.45
CA ALA A 209 -13.06 15.39 -10.18
C ALA A 209 -12.68 15.45 -11.67
N SER A 210 -11.50 14.97 -12.06
CA SER A 210 -11.09 14.88 -13.47
C SER A 210 -11.65 13.66 -14.20
N MET A 211 -11.96 12.58 -13.48
CA MET A 211 -12.40 11.29 -14.02
C MET A 211 -13.92 11.08 -13.92
N ASP A 212 -14.54 11.62 -12.88
CA ASP A 212 -15.97 11.55 -12.60
C ASP A 212 -16.54 12.98 -12.50
N LYS A 213 -17.37 13.33 -13.48
CA LYS A 213 -18.04 14.63 -13.60
C LYS A 213 -19.45 14.65 -13.00
N THR A 214 -19.94 13.50 -12.54
CA THR A 214 -21.31 13.34 -12.01
C THR A 214 -21.40 13.76 -10.55
N HIS A 215 -20.31 13.66 -9.81
CA HIS A 215 -20.23 13.98 -8.39
C HIS A 215 -19.37 15.21 -8.13
N ASN A 216 -19.72 15.99 -7.11
CA ASN A 216 -19.02 17.23 -6.76
C ASN A 216 -17.79 16.98 -5.88
N TRP A 217 -16.81 16.25 -6.41
CA TRP A 217 -15.55 15.95 -5.71
C TRP A 217 -14.79 17.21 -5.28
N MET A 218 -14.94 18.33 -5.98
CA MET A 218 -14.30 19.59 -5.58
C MET A 218 -14.89 20.16 -4.29
N ALA A 219 -16.18 19.97 -4.00
CA ALA A 219 -16.73 20.39 -2.72
C ALA A 219 -16.19 19.56 -1.54
N LEU A 220 -15.79 18.31 -1.76
CA LEU A 220 -15.05 17.53 -0.74
C LEU A 220 -13.64 18.05 -0.52
N VAL A 221 -12.99 18.59 -1.56
CA VAL A 221 -11.71 19.29 -1.39
C VAL A 221 -11.90 20.48 -0.47
N ASP A 222 -12.91 21.31 -0.73
CA ASP A 222 -13.17 22.52 0.03
C ASP A 222 -13.53 22.20 1.49
N SER A 223 -14.41 21.22 1.72
CA SER A 223 -14.83 20.82 3.07
C SER A 223 -13.74 20.13 3.87
N SER A 224 -12.73 19.54 3.22
CA SER A 224 -11.56 18.97 3.89
C SER A 224 -10.61 20.03 4.48
N TYR A 225 -10.67 21.28 4.00
CA TYR A 225 -9.83 22.39 4.47
C TYR A 225 -10.60 23.47 5.24
N ALA A 226 -11.91 23.30 5.40
CA ALA A 226 -12.80 24.26 6.04
C ALA A 226 -12.64 24.32 7.57
#